data_AF-A0A7X8P6V0-F1
#
_entry.id   AF-A0A7X8P6V0-F1
#
_cell.length_a   1.000
_cell.length_b   1.000
_cell.length_c   1.000
_cell.angle_alpha   90.00
_cell.angle_beta   90.00
_cell.angle_gamma   90.00
#
_symmetry.space_group_name_H-M   'P 1'
#
loop_
_entity.id
_entity.type
_entity.pdbx_description
1 polymer ?
#
loop_
_entity_poly.entity_id
_entity_poly.type
_entity_poly.pdbx_seq_one_letter_code
_entity_poly.pdbx_strand_id
1 'polypeptide(L)'
;MISRQLIGETATLDYDQFLAKRPAKPDAVFTMHQDLGYWPTGTPEPLTATCSLALDDADPENGCLKVVPGSQKQGLRPHRPLMGDDRSDSHILSVELTDADIVVELPLKRGDITVHDELIVHGSGGNTSPDRWRRTYIAAFRSKACVDFERSIGFTHSHNDTIAWETHLAALTA
;
A
#
# COMPACT_ATOMS: atom_id res chain seq x y z
N MET A 1 3.07 -3.59 -21.47
CA MET A 1 3.14 -3.92 -20.03
C MET A 1 1.88 -3.38 -19.35
N ILE A 2 1.33 -4.06 -18.35
CA ILE A 2 0.10 -3.64 -17.66
C ILE A 2 0.20 -2.23 -17.08
N SER A 3 1.38 -1.85 -16.56
CA SER A 3 1.64 -0.50 -16.06
C SER A 3 1.41 0.59 -17.10
N ARG A 4 1.83 0.41 -18.35
CA ARG A 4 1.57 1.38 -19.43
C ARG A 4 0.10 1.47 -19.81
N GLN A 5 -0.67 0.40 -19.64
CA GLN A 5 -2.12 0.44 -19.89
C GLN A 5 -2.87 1.21 -18.81
N LEU A 6 -2.34 1.23 -17.58
CA LEU A 6 -2.97 1.91 -16.43
C LEU A 6 -2.47 3.35 -16.24
N ILE A 7 -1.18 3.59 -16.47
CA ILE A 7 -0.49 4.87 -16.18
C ILE A 7 -0.18 5.67 -17.47
N GLY A 8 -0.12 5.00 -18.62
CA GLY A 8 0.29 5.59 -19.90
C GLY A 8 1.76 5.38 -20.23
N GLU A 9 2.22 6.01 -21.32
CA GLU A 9 3.58 5.80 -21.86
C GLU A 9 4.71 6.27 -20.93
N THR A 10 4.40 7.17 -19.99
CA THR A 10 5.37 7.69 -19.00
C THR A 10 5.52 6.81 -17.77
N ALA A 11 4.86 5.64 -17.74
CA ALA A 11 4.97 4.68 -16.64
C ALA A 11 6.43 4.33 -16.34
N THR A 12 6.87 4.66 -15.13
CA THR A 12 8.22 4.46 -14.63
C THR A 12 8.16 3.63 -13.35
N LEU A 13 9.08 2.68 -13.19
CA LEU A 13 9.25 1.97 -11.93
C LEU A 13 9.76 2.98 -10.89
N ASP A 14 8.98 3.20 -9.84
CA ASP A 14 9.29 4.17 -8.79
C ASP A 14 10.08 3.51 -7.65
N TYR A 15 9.53 2.43 -7.11
CA TYR A 15 10.14 1.62 -6.06
C TYR A 15 9.70 0.16 -6.16
N ASP A 16 10.46 -0.71 -5.49
CA ASP A 16 10.11 -2.09 -5.25
C ASP A 16 10.27 -2.46 -3.77
N GLN A 17 9.54 -3.49 -3.35
CA GLN A 17 9.57 -3.97 -1.96
C GLN A 17 9.41 -5.47 -1.92
N PHE A 18 10.06 -6.09 -0.93
CA PHE A 18 9.85 -7.50 -0.61
C PHE A 18 9.17 -7.62 0.76
N LEU A 19 7.99 -8.21 0.77
CA LEU A 19 7.23 -8.47 1.99
C LEU A 19 7.22 -9.96 2.29
N ALA A 20 7.53 -10.32 3.53
CA ALA A 20 7.50 -11.70 3.99
C ALA A 20 6.76 -11.83 5.31
N LYS A 21 5.71 -12.66 5.32
CA LYS A 21 5.07 -13.11 6.55
C LYS A 21 5.57 -14.50 6.90
N ARG A 22 6.29 -14.57 8.03
CA ARG A 22 6.72 -15.83 8.63
C ARG A 22 5.50 -16.66 9.08
N PRO A 23 5.59 -18.00 9.05
CA PRO A 23 4.59 -18.86 9.66
C PRO A 23 4.41 -18.55 11.16
N ALA A 24 3.24 -18.87 11.71
CA ALA A 24 2.88 -18.71 13.12
C ALA A 24 3.09 -17.27 13.66
N LYS A 25 2.80 -16.27 12.83
CA LYS A 25 2.79 -14.84 13.16
C LYS A 25 1.40 -14.24 12.93
N PRO A 26 0.42 -14.53 13.81
CA PRO A 26 -0.94 -13.98 13.71
C PRO A 26 -0.96 -12.44 13.84
N ASP A 27 0.07 -11.86 14.43
CA ASP A 27 0.29 -10.44 14.65
C ASP A 27 0.92 -9.72 13.44
N ALA A 28 1.40 -10.45 12.43
CA ALA A 28 1.97 -9.88 11.20
C ALA A 28 0.87 -9.32 10.27
N VAL A 29 -0.02 -8.48 10.80
CA VAL A 29 -1.13 -7.84 10.11
C VAL A 29 -0.64 -6.57 9.40
N PHE A 30 -1.11 -6.36 8.17
CA PHE A 30 -1.10 -5.02 7.58
C PHE A 30 -2.50 -4.48 7.73
N THR A 31 -2.65 -3.42 8.53
CA THR A 31 -3.94 -2.76 8.76
C THR A 31 -4.53 -2.26 7.45
N MET A 32 -5.85 -2.07 7.41
CA MET A 32 -6.48 -1.49 6.21
C MET A 32 -5.97 -0.05 6.04
N HIS A 33 -5.47 0.29 4.86
CA HIS A 33 -4.90 1.61 4.54
C HIS A 33 -5.07 1.92 3.04
N GLN A 34 -4.73 3.16 2.67
CA GLN A 34 -4.51 3.59 1.29
C GLN A 34 -3.06 4.08 1.18
N ASP A 35 -2.33 3.64 0.16
CA ASP A 35 -0.90 4.00 0.01
C ASP A 35 -0.70 5.51 -0.07
N LEU A 36 -1.66 6.23 -0.68
CA LEU A 36 -1.61 7.69 -0.78
C LEU A 36 -1.49 8.38 0.58
N GLY A 37 -1.99 7.78 1.66
CA GLY A 37 -1.84 8.32 3.01
C GLY A 37 -0.38 8.46 3.45
N TYR A 38 0.54 7.68 2.86
CA TYR A 38 1.97 7.72 3.17
C TYR A 38 2.74 8.74 2.32
N TRP A 39 2.21 9.15 1.17
CA TRP A 39 2.90 9.98 0.18
C TRP A 39 2.85 11.48 0.49
N PRO A 40 3.78 12.27 -0.07
CA PRO A 40 3.78 13.72 0.07
C PRO A 40 2.54 14.37 -0.54
N THR A 41 2.03 15.41 0.11
CA THR A 41 0.98 16.27 -0.45
C THR A 41 1.52 17.07 -1.65
N GLY A 42 0.62 17.47 -2.56
CA GLY A 42 0.99 18.26 -3.74
C GLY A 42 1.58 17.46 -4.91
N THR A 43 1.72 16.13 -4.75
CA THR A 43 2.15 15.23 -5.83
C THR A 43 1.17 15.29 -7.01
N PRO A 44 1.64 15.61 -8.24
CA PRO A 44 0.79 15.68 -9.41
C PRO A 44 0.42 14.26 -9.88
N GLU A 45 -0.89 14.02 -10.08
CA GLU A 45 -1.42 12.74 -10.58
C GLU A 45 -0.79 11.52 -9.86
N PRO A 46 -1.08 11.32 -8.56
CA PRO A 46 -0.36 10.36 -7.73
C PRO A 46 -0.58 8.88 -8.11
N LEU A 47 -1.32 8.64 -9.21
CA LEU A 47 -1.75 7.34 -9.70
C LEU A 47 -0.59 6.35 -9.81
N THR A 48 -0.81 5.17 -9.25
CA THR A 48 0.14 4.09 -9.08
C THR A 48 -0.47 2.81 -9.62
N ALA A 49 0.34 1.99 -10.26
CA ALA A 49 0.04 0.61 -10.57
C ALA A 49 0.95 -0.28 -9.71
N THR A 50 0.50 -0.57 -8.49
CA THR A 50 1.21 -1.43 -7.54
C THR A 50 1.01 -2.88 -7.94
N CYS A 51 2.01 -3.46 -8.59
CA CYS A 51 2.02 -4.85 -9.03
C CYS A 51 2.55 -5.74 -7.91
N SER A 52 1.69 -6.53 -7.27
CA SER A 52 2.04 -7.45 -6.20
C SER A 52 2.08 -8.89 -6.70
N LEU A 53 3.28 -9.43 -6.89
CA LEU A 53 3.53 -10.80 -7.31
C LEU A 53 3.54 -11.74 -6.10
N ALA A 54 2.68 -12.75 -6.11
CA ALA A 54 2.67 -13.82 -5.13
C ALA A 54 3.84 -14.78 -5.38
N LEU A 55 4.80 -14.85 -4.45
CA LEU A 55 5.95 -15.77 -4.54
C LEU A 55 5.69 -17.13 -3.88
N ASP A 56 4.64 -17.18 -3.06
CA ASP A 56 4.04 -18.36 -2.45
C ASP A 56 2.53 -18.35 -2.76
N ASP A 57 1.86 -19.49 -2.60
CA ASP A 57 0.39 -19.49 -2.51
C ASP A 57 -0.03 -18.61 -1.33
N ALA A 58 -1.03 -17.74 -1.53
CA ALA A 58 -1.58 -16.86 -0.52
C ALA A 58 -3.06 -17.14 -0.33
N ASP A 59 -3.47 -17.35 0.91
CA ASP A 59 -4.87 -17.60 1.29
C ASP A 59 -5.17 -16.94 2.65
N PRO A 60 -6.41 -17.00 3.16
CA PRO A 60 -6.74 -16.34 4.41
C PRO A 60 -5.93 -16.82 5.61
N GLU A 61 -5.43 -18.07 5.61
CA GLU A 61 -4.66 -18.62 6.73
C GLU A 61 -3.24 -18.04 6.80
N ASN A 62 -2.58 -17.84 5.66
CA ASN A 62 -1.25 -17.21 5.63
C ASN A 62 -1.26 -15.69 5.35
N GLY A 63 -2.46 -15.10 5.35
CA GLY A 63 -2.65 -13.66 5.30
C GLY A 63 -2.59 -13.09 3.89
N CYS A 64 -3.42 -13.60 2.97
CA CYS A 64 -3.64 -13.00 1.66
C CYS A 64 -4.09 -11.53 1.75
N LEU A 65 -3.98 -10.82 0.63
CA LEU A 65 -4.46 -9.44 0.55
C LEU A 65 -5.97 -9.39 0.75
N LYS A 66 -6.42 -8.26 1.29
CA LYS A 66 -7.82 -7.90 1.49
C LYS A 66 -8.03 -6.52 0.89
N VAL A 67 -9.18 -6.29 0.28
CA VAL A 67 -9.54 -5.00 -0.33
C VAL A 67 -10.98 -4.63 0.00
N VAL A 68 -11.29 -3.35 -0.05
CA VAL A 68 -12.68 -2.86 -0.15
C VAL A 68 -12.92 -2.45 -1.60
N PRO A 69 -13.63 -3.25 -2.40
CA PRO A 69 -13.83 -2.95 -3.82
C PRO A 69 -14.55 -1.61 -4.03
N GLY A 70 -14.03 -0.78 -4.95
CA GLY A 70 -14.63 0.51 -5.30
C GLY A 70 -14.26 1.66 -4.36
N SER A 71 -13.57 1.39 -3.24
CA SER A 71 -13.13 2.42 -2.29
C SER A 71 -12.21 3.47 -2.92
N GLN A 72 -11.44 3.12 -3.95
CA GLN A 72 -10.58 4.08 -4.66
C GLN A 72 -11.35 5.24 -5.31
N LYS A 73 -12.65 5.06 -5.57
CA LYS A 73 -13.52 6.09 -6.16
C LYS A 73 -14.05 7.08 -5.13
N GLN A 74 -13.80 6.83 -3.84
CA GLN A 74 -14.30 7.63 -2.72
C GLN A 74 -13.26 8.64 -2.21
N GLY A 75 -12.07 8.68 -2.83
CA GLY A 75 -10.97 9.54 -2.43
C GLY A 75 -10.22 9.02 -1.21
N LEU A 76 -9.30 9.84 -0.71
CA LEU A 76 -8.48 9.50 0.45
C LEU A 76 -9.29 9.63 1.74
N ARG A 77 -9.34 8.55 2.52
CA ARG A 77 -9.97 8.53 3.85
C ARG A 77 -9.03 9.12 4.90
N PRO A 78 -9.58 9.59 6.04
CA PRO A 78 -8.75 9.99 7.16
C PRO A 78 -7.86 8.84 7.64
N HIS A 79 -6.55 9.04 7.56
CA HIS A 79 -5.56 8.09 8.09
C HIS A 79 -5.24 8.45 9.53
N ARG A 80 -5.02 7.44 10.38
CA ARG A 80 -4.53 7.61 11.74
C ARG A 80 -3.33 6.71 12.01
N PRO A 81 -2.35 7.16 12.80
CA PRO A 81 -1.31 6.28 13.33
C PRO A 81 -1.95 5.10 14.07
N LEU A 82 -1.40 3.90 13.88
CA LEU A 82 -1.90 2.70 14.57
C LEU A 82 -1.65 2.75 16.09
N MET A 83 -0.57 3.41 16.50
CA MET A 83 -0.23 3.67 17.89
C MET A 83 0.25 5.12 18.04
N GLY A 84 -0.06 5.72 19.20
CA GLY A 84 0.25 7.12 19.48
C GLY A 84 -0.66 8.10 18.75
N ASP A 85 -0.30 9.38 18.84
CA ASP A 85 -1.12 10.48 18.31
C ASP A 85 -0.50 11.08 17.02
N ASP A 86 0.76 10.76 16.71
CA ASP A 86 1.50 11.28 15.55
C ASP A 86 2.17 10.17 14.71
N ARG A 87 2.47 10.46 13.45
CA ARG A 87 3.23 9.60 12.52
C ARG A 87 4.62 9.23 13.06
N SER A 88 5.18 10.06 13.95
CA SER A 88 6.44 9.76 14.63
C SER A 88 6.31 8.60 15.64
N ASP A 89 5.11 8.35 16.16
CA ASP A 89 4.82 7.27 17.11
C ASP A 89 4.52 5.93 16.40
N SER A 90 3.99 5.99 15.17
CA SER A 90 3.73 4.81 14.34
C SER A 90 3.91 5.10 12.85
N HIS A 91 4.85 4.38 12.24
CA HIS A 91 5.00 4.32 10.79
C HIS A 91 3.86 3.59 10.08
N ILE A 92 2.99 2.89 10.83
CA ILE A 92 1.82 2.20 10.28
C ILE A 92 0.62 3.15 10.39
N LEU A 93 -0.02 3.38 9.25
CA LEU A 93 -1.27 4.12 9.15
C LEU A 93 -2.43 3.16 8.93
N SER A 94 -3.58 3.55 9.43
CA SER A 94 -4.83 2.82 9.24
C SER A 94 -5.95 3.76 8.86
N VAL A 95 -6.91 3.23 8.10
CA VAL A 95 -8.22 3.84 7.87
C VAL A 95 -9.28 3.06 8.62
N GLU A 96 -10.28 3.78 9.13
CA GLU A 96 -11.45 3.14 9.70
C GLU A 96 -12.33 2.55 8.58
N LEU A 97 -12.81 1.34 8.81
CA LEU A 97 -13.87 0.74 7.98
C LEU A 97 -15.22 1.22 8.50
N THR A 98 -16.14 1.45 7.57
CA THR A 98 -17.53 1.78 7.84
C THR A 98 -18.41 0.55 7.71
N ASP A 99 -19.64 0.60 8.24
CA ASP A 99 -20.61 -0.49 8.11
C ASP A 99 -20.98 -0.82 6.65
N ALA A 100 -20.75 0.13 5.73
CA ALA A 100 -20.99 -0.06 4.30
C ALA A 100 -19.83 -0.78 3.58
N ASP A 101 -18.66 -0.91 4.22
CA ASP A 101 -17.49 -1.50 3.59
C ASP A 101 -17.58 -3.03 3.57
N ILE A 102 -17.54 -3.59 2.36
CA ILE A 102 -17.45 -5.03 2.16
C ILE A 102 -15.99 -5.38 1.87
N VAL A 103 -15.35 -6.03 2.84
CA VAL A 103 -13.97 -6.50 2.68
C VAL A 103 -13.97 -7.83 1.91
N VAL A 104 -13.21 -7.87 0.83
CA VAL A 104 -13.02 -9.04 -0.02
C VAL A 104 -11.58 -9.55 0.11
N GLU A 105 -11.43 -10.84 0.38
CA GLU A 105 -10.14 -11.52 0.42
C GLU A 105 -9.70 -11.91 -1.00
N LEU A 106 -8.41 -11.78 -1.29
CA LEU A 106 -7.80 -12.09 -2.58
C LEU A 106 -6.83 -13.27 -2.44
N PRO A 107 -7.33 -14.52 -2.37
CA PRO A 107 -6.46 -15.68 -2.41
C PRO A 107 -5.80 -15.78 -3.79
N LEU A 108 -4.51 -16.13 -3.81
CA LEU A 108 -3.66 -16.17 -5.00
C LEU A 108 -2.84 -17.45 -5.02
N LYS A 109 -2.51 -17.92 -6.21
CA LYS A 109 -1.48 -18.95 -6.41
C LYS A 109 -0.12 -18.32 -6.64
N ARG A 110 0.94 -19.06 -6.34
CA ARG A 110 2.30 -18.67 -6.68
C ARG A 110 2.38 -18.31 -8.17
N GLY A 111 2.86 -17.10 -8.46
CA GLY A 111 2.98 -16.55 -9.80
C GLY A 111 1.84 -15.61 -10.21
N ASP A 112 0.72 -15.61 -9.47
CA ASP A 112 -0.34 -14.64 -9.71
C ASP A 112 0.09 -13.23 -9.31
N ILE A 113 -0.51 -12.24 -9.96
CA ILE A 113 -0.27 -10.82 -9.69
C ILE A 113 -1.60 -10.13 -9.43
N THR A 114 -1.67 -9.35 -8.36
CA THR A 114 -2.68 -8.29 -8.23
C THR A 114 -2.08 -6.96 -8.66
N VAL A 115 -2.93 -6.09 -9.22
CA VAL A 115 -2.58 -4.70 -9.50
C VAL A 115 -3.62 -3.82 -8.85
N HIS A 116 -3.17 -2.84 -8.06
CA HIS A 116 -4.03 -1.87 -7.40
C HIS A 116 -3.44 -0.47 -7.44
N ASP A 117 -4.32 0.53 -7.32
CA ASP A 117 -3.95 1.94 -7.21
C ASP A 117 -3.77 2.38 -5.75
N GLU A 118 -3.16 3.56 -5.54
CA GLU A 118 -2.85 4.05 -4.20
C GLU A 118 -4.05 4.44 -3.34
N LEU A 119 -5.25 4.53 -3.93
CA LEU A 119 -6.49 4.91 -3.26
C LEU A 119 -7.35 3.71 -2.90
N ILE A 120 -7.06 2.49 -3.35
CA ILE A 120 -7.85 1.35 -2.90
C ILE A 120 -7.55 1.06 -1.43
N VAL A 121 -8.59 0.97 -0.61
CA VAL A 121 -8.47 0.52 0.78
C VAL A 121 -8.10 -0.95 0.75
N HIS A 122 -6.92 -1.28 1.26
CA HIS A 122 -6.39 -2.63 1.25
C HIS A 122 -5.56 -2.92 2.50
N GLY A 123 -5.34 -4.20 2.77
CA GLY A 123 -4.59 -4.69 3.92
C GLY A 123 -4.38 -6.19 3.84
N SER A 124 -3.97 -6.82 4.94
CA SER A 124 -3.92 -8.28 5.01
C SER A 124 -3.90 -8.79 6.44
N GLY A 125 -4.53 -9.94 6.67
CA GLY A 125 -4.49 -10.64 7.96
C GLY A 125 -3.09 -11.16 8.29
N GLY A 126 -2.85 -11.53 9.54
CA GLY A 126 -1.60 -12.19 9.95
C GLY A 126 -1.42 -13.56 9.31
N ASN A 127 -0.30 -14.21 9.60
CA ASN A 127 -0.04 -15.56 9.13
C ASN A 127 -0.23 -16.55 10.28
N THR A 128 -1.39 -17.22 10.32
CA THR A 128 -1.71 -18.24 11.31
C THR A 128 -1.27 -19.65 10.90
N SER A 129 -0.82 -19.83 9.65
CA SER A 129 -0.37 -21.13 9.18
C SER A 129 0.84 -21.63 10.00
N PRO A 130 0.95 -22.94 10.25
CA PRO A 130 2.00 -23.47 11.12
C PRO A 130 3.39 -23.42 10.47
N ASP A 131 3.47 -23.57 9.13
CA ASP A 131 4.73 -23.78 8.42
C ASP A 131 4.82 -23.08 7.06
N ARG A 132 3.77 -22.38 6.58
CA ARG A 132 3.77 -21.73 5.27
C ARG A 132 4.18 -20.27 5.34
N TRP A 133 5.18 -19.89 4.55
CA TRP A 133 5.52 -18.49 4.34
C TRP A 133 4.52 -17.84 3.39
N ARG A 134 4.34 -16.53 3.52
CA ARG A 134 3.71 -15.69 2.50
C ARG A 134 4.69 -14.61 2.07
N ARG A 135 5.32 -14.78 0.91
CA ARG A 135 6.23 -13.80 0.32
C ARG A 135 5.57 -13.11 -0.87
N THR A 136 5.80 -11.81 -0.97
CA THR A 136 5.27 -10.97 -2.03
C THR A 136 6.37 -10.04 -2.52
N TYR A 137 6.56 -9.98 -3.83
CA TYR A 137 7.39 -8.96 -4.46
C TYR A 137 6.48 -7.87 -5.03
N ILE A 138 6.73 -6.63 -4.66
CA ILE A 138 5.96 -5.47 -5.07
C ILE A 138 6.82 -4.63 -6.01
N ALA A 139 6.25 -4.25 -7.15
CA ALA A 139 6.81 -3.25 -8.05
C ALA A 139 5.76 -2.17 -8.29
N ALA A 140 6.04 -0.94 -7.88
CA ALA A 140 5.13 0.19 -8.03
C ALA A 140 5.53 1.04 -9.25
N PHE A 141 4.60 1.19 -10.20
CA PHE A 141 4.79 2.02 -11.37
C PHE A 141 3.94 3.28 -11.29
N ARG A 142 4.54 4.45 -11.55
CA ARG A 142 3.87 5.76 -11.51
C ARG A 142 4.26 6.60 -12.73
N SER A 143 3.59 7.73 -12.93
CA SER A 143 3.96 8.64 -14.00
C SER A 143 5.35 9.23 -13.75
N LYS A 144 6.15 9.43 -14.80
CA LYS A 144 7.47 10.07 -14.66
C LYS A 144 7.39 11.43 -13.97
N ALA A 145 6.34 12.21 -14.24
CA ALA A 145 6.15 13.52 -13.62
C ALA A 145 5.96 13.43 -12.10
N CYS A 146 5.17 12.45 -11.63
CA CYS A 146 4.99 12.15 -10.22
C CYS A 146 6.33 11.81 -9.55
N VAL A 147 7.08 10.88 -10.13
CA VAL A 147 8.40 10.47 -9.61
C VAL A 147 9.37 11.65 -9.58
N ASP A 148 9.48 12.41 -10.66
CA ASP A 148 10.40 13.55 -10.75
C ASP A 148 10.05 14.63 -9.71
N PHE A 149 8.76 14.91 -9.49
CA PHE A 149 8.30 15.84 -8.46
C PHE A 149 8.72 15.37 -7.06
N GLU A 150 8.42 14.14 -6.70
CA GLU A 150 8.75 13.59 -5.39
C GLU A 150 10.26 13.57 -5.13
N ARG A 151 11.07 13.25 -6.15
CA ARG A 151 12.53 13.35 -6.05
C ARG A 151 13.01 14.80 -5.88
N SER A 152 12.34 15.77 -6.48
CA SER A 152 12.70 17.20 -6.33
C SER A 152 12.50 17.73 -4.90
N ILE A 153 11.59 17.12 -4.13
CA ILE A 153 11.33 17.45 -2.72
C ILE A 153 12.06 16.51 -1.74
N GLY A 154 12.93 15.63 -2.25
CA GLY A 154 13.74 14.72 -1.44
C GLY A 154 13.01 13.47 -0.94
N PHE A 155 11.85 13.13 -1.49
CA PHE A 155 11.14 11.89 -1.18
C PHE A 155 11.55 10.77 -2.13
N THR A 156 11.93 9.62 -1.58
CA THR A 156 12.45 8.45 -2.31
C THR A 156 11.82 7.11 -1.93
N HIS A 157 10.75 7.13 -1.12
CA HIS A 157 10.17 5.94 -0.46
C HIS A 157 11.15 5.22 0.50
N SER A 158 12.21 5.92 0.93
CA SER A 158 13.21 5.37 1.85
C SER A 158 12.94 5.83 3.28
N HIS A 159 13.19 4.94 4.23
CA HIS A 159 13.17 5.30 5.66
C HIS A 159 14.32 6.25 6.05
N ASN A 160 15.27 6.48 5.14
CA ASN A 160 16.42 7.36 5.34
C ASN A 160 16.21 8.77 4.75
N ASP A 161 15.02 9.07 4.22
CA ASP A 161 14.71 10.39 3.70
C ASP A 161 14.66 11.42 4.83
N THR A 162 15.27 12.59 4.61
CA THR A 162 15.05 13.74 5.49
C THR A 162 13.64 14.27 5.24
N ILE A 163 12.76 14.15 6.23
CA ILE A 163 11.37 14.60 6.10
C ILE A 163 11.35 16.14 6.14
N ALA A 164 11.15 16.74 4.97
CA ALA A 164 10.96 18.19 4.79
C ALA A 164 9.66 18.50 4.01
N TRP A 165 8.74 17.54 3.94
CA TRP A 165 7.50 17.58 3.18
C TRP A 165 6.33 17.12 4.06
N GLU A 166 5.15 17.61 3.76
CA GLU A 166 3.93 17.26 4.48
C GLU A 166 3.28 16.01 3.88
N THR A 167 2.53 15.30 4.71
CA THR A 167 1.69 14.20 4.26
C THR A 167 0.23 14.50 4.49
N HIS A 168 -0.62 13.69 3.90
CA HIS A 168 -2.05 13.82 4.06
C HIS A 168 -2.52 13.69 5.51
N LEU A 169 -1.71 13.16 6.44
CA LEU A 169 -2.00 13.15 7.88
C LEU A 169 -2.05 14.54 8.50
N ALA A 170 -1.08 15.40 8.20
CA ALA A 170 -0.99 16.74 8.78
C ALA A 170 -2.14 17.65 8.33
N ALA A 171 -2.66 17.42 7.12
CA ALA A 171 -3.82 18.12 6.57
C ALA A 171 -5.16 17.68 7.17
N LEU A 172 -5.20 16.56 7.91
CA LEU A 172 -6.43 15.99 8.50
C LEU A 172 -6.60 16.34 9.99
N THR A 173 -5.60 16.96 10.62
CA THR A 173 -5.61 17.39 12.02
C THR A 173 -5.89 18.89 12.22
N ALA A 174 -6.27 19.61 11.14
CA ALA A 174 -6.58 21.05 11.15
C ALA A 174 -8.08 21.32 11.04
#